data_AF-A0A523VYT7-F1
#
_entry.id   AF-A0A523VYT7-F1
#
_cell.length_a   1.000
_cell.length_b   1.000
_cell.length_c   1.000
_cell.angle_alpha   90.00
_cell.angle_beta   90.00
_cell.angle_gamma   90.00
#
_symmetry.space_group_name_H-M   'P 1'
#
loop_
_entity.id
_entity.type
_entity.pdbx_description
1 polymer ?
#
loop_
_entity_poly.entity_id
_entity_poly.type
_entity_poly.pdbx_seq_one_letter_code
_entity_poly.pdbx_strand_id
1 'polypeptide(L)' 'MDRKIDTSAQFIEFYKKKGDYLVSLSENHFKNIEYRKCLELLNQAYNMYMKGNYTELSEKTKQRFLEIKKKYFQK' A
#
# COMPACT_ATOMS: atom_id res chain seq x y z
N MET A 1 5.23 -36.04 -11.42
CA MET A 1 5.40 -35.21 -10.22
C MET A 1 4.33 -34.13 -10.24
N ASP A 2 3.30 -34.30 -9.43
CA ASP A 2 2.21 -33.34 -9.31
C ASP A 2 2.69 -32.18 -8.41
N ARG A 3 3.18 -31.09 -9.01
CA ARG A 3 3.55 -29.90 -8.24
C ARG A 3 2.26 -29.28 -7.73
N LYS A 4 1.88 -29.56 -6.48
CA LYS A 4 0.80 -28.81 -5.81
C LYS A 4 1.17 -27.32 -5.85
N ILE A 5 0.42 -26.56 -6.63
CA ILE A 5 0.52 -25.10 -6.65
C ILE A 5 0.04 -24.61 -5.28
N ASP A 6 0.95 -24.06 -4.49
CA ASP A 6 0.58 -23.38 -3.26
C ASP A 6 0.01 -22.00 -3.61
N THR A 7 -1.30 -21.99 -3.86
CA THR A 7 -2.04 -20.78 -4.18
C THR A 7 -1.97 -19.77 -3.04
N SER A 8 -1.83 -20.21 -1.78
CA SER A 8 -1.77 -19.31 -0.63
C SER A 8 -0.52 -18.43 -0.65
N ALA A 9 0.64 -19.01 -0.97
CA ALA A 9 1.89 -18.26 -1.12
C ALA A 9 1.82 -17.28 -2.30
N GLN A 10 1.22 -17.70 -3.43
CA GLN A 10 1.04 -16.84 -4.60
C GLN A 10 0.10 -15.66 -4.31
N PHE A 11 -0.98 -15.87 -3.55
CA PHE A 11 -1.89 -14.81 -3.15
C PHE A 11 -1.23 -13.81 -2.20
N ILE A 12 -0.46 -14.31 -1.23
CA ILE A 12 0.32 -13.47 -0.32
C ILE A 12 1.28 -12.57 -1.12
N GLU A 13 2.06 -13.15 -2.05
CA GLU A 13 2.99 -12.38 -2.88
C GLU A 13 2.26 -11.40 -3.82
N PHE A 14 1.10 -11.79 -4.36
CA PHE A 14 0.26 -10.91 -5.15
C PHE A 14 -0.15 -9.65 -4.38
N TYR A 15 -0.59 -9.81 -3.12
CA TYR A 15 -0.95 -8.67 -2.29
C TYR A 15 0.23 -7.74 -2.01
N LYS A 16 1.43 -8.29 -1.79
CA LYS A 16 2.65 -7.47 -1.66
C LYS A 16 2.90 -6.65 -2.92
N LYS A 17 2.94 -7.31 -4.08
CA LYS A 17 3.20 -6.65 -5.37
C LYS A 17 2.16 -5.56 -5.66
N LYS A 18 0.89 -5.81 -5.35
CA LYS A 18 -0.18 -4.83 -5.53
C LYS A 18 -0.01 -3.65 -4.57
N GLY A 19 0.36 -3.89 -3.31
CA GLY A 19 0.69 -2.84 -2.35
C GLY A 19 1.86 -1.98 -2.82
N ASP A 20 2.98 -2.61 -3.22
CA ASP A 20 4.19 -1.94 -3.68
C ASP A 20 3.90 -1.02 -4.89
N TYR A 21 3.09 -1.51 -5.84
CA TYR A 21 2.63 -0.70 -6.98
C TYR A 21 1.80 0.52 -6.57
N LEU A 22 0.86 0.35 -5.65
CA LEU A 22 0.00 1.43 -5.16
C LEU A 22 0.80 2.50 -4.40
N VAL A 23 1.80 2.09 -3.61
CA VAL A 23 2.73 3.02 -2.95
C VAL A 23 3.50 3.83 -3.99
N SER A 24 4.10 3.18 -4.99
CA SER A 24 4.83 3.88 -6.06
C SER A 24 3.93 4.87 -6.82
N LEU A 25 2.70 4.48 -7.15
CA LEU A 25 1.74 5.37 -7.79
C LEU A 25 1.38 6.56 -6.88
N SER A 26 1.21 6.32 -5.57
CA SER A 26 0.91 7.38 -4.60
C SER A 26 2.01 8.44 -4.53
N GLU A 27 3.28 8.05 -4.73
CA GLU A 27 4.42 8.98 -4.74
C GLU A 27 4.39 9.90 -5.96
N ASN A 28 3.94 9.41 -7.12
CA ASN A 28 3.75 10.24 -8.31
C ASN A 28 2.67 11.30 -8.06
N HIS A 29 1.52 10.91 -7.50
CA HIS A 29 0.48 11.87 -7.12
C HIS A 29 0.96 12.86 -6.05
N PHE A 30 1.80 12.41 -5.10
CA PHE A 30 2.41 13.31 -4.12
C PHE A 30 3.29 14.37 -4.77
N LYS A 31 4.16 13.98 -5.72
CA LYS A 31 5.01 14.90 -6.50
C LYS A 31 4.19 15.89 -7.32
N ASN A 32 3.02 15.47 -7.81
CA ASN A 32 2.08 16.32 -8.54
C ASN A 32 1.16 17.17 -7.65
N ILE A 33 1.38 17.18 -6.32
CA ILE A 33 0.57 17.98 -5.36
C ILE A 33 -0.89 17.46 -5.28
N GLU A 34 -1.16 16.26 -5.77
CA GLU A 34 -2.47 15.60 -5.75
C GLU A 34 -2.67 14.82 -4.44
N TYR A 35 -2.61 15.52 -3.30
CA TYR A 35 -2.52 14.88 -1.98
C TYR A 35 -3.74 14.03 -1.62
N ARG A 36 -4.95 14.38 -2.07
CA ARG A 36 -6.14 13.54 -1.83
C ARG A 36 -5.98 12.18 -2.50
N LYS A 37 -5.50 12.16 -3.74
CA LYS A 37 -5.28 10.93 -4.49
C LYS A 37 -4.15 10.10 -3.92
N CYS A 38 -3.08 10.74 -3.47
CA CYS A 38 -2.01 10.10 -2.72
C CYS A 38 -2.56 9.36 -1.48
N LEU A 39 -3.39 10.02 -0.66
CA LEU A 39 -3.98 9.40 0.53
C LEU A 39 -4.91 8.22 0.19
N GLU A 40 -5.73 8.32 -0.85
CA GLU A 40 -6.57 7.21 -1.32
C GLU A 40 -5.75 5.97 -1.68
N LEU A 41 -4.66 6.16 -2.43
CA LEU A 41 -3.78 5.07 -2.87
C LEU A 41 -3.01 4.44 -1.71
N LEU A 42 -2.51 5.25 -0.77
CA LEU A 42 -1.88 4.75 0.46
C LEU A 42 -2.85 3.91 1.30
N ASN A 43 -4.11 4.31 1.41
CA ASN A 43 -5.13 3.51 2.09
C ASN A 43 -5.41 2.18 1.38
N GLN A 44 -5.42 2.16 0.05
CA GLN A 44 -5.54 0.91 -0.71
C GLN A 44 -4.32 0.00 -0.52
N ALA A 45 -3.11 0.57 -0.56
CA ALA A 45 -1.87 -0.17 -0.34
C ALA A 45 -1.82 -0.81 1.06
N TYR A 46 -2.20 -0.06 2.09
CA TYR A 46 -2.35 -0.57 3.47
C TYR A 46 -3.23 -1.83 3.51
N ASN A 47 -4.40 -1.77 2.87
CA ASN A 47 -5.33 -2.92 2.85
C ASN A 47 -4.76 -4.13 2.09
N MET A 48 -3.96 -3.91 1.05
CA MET A 48 -3.27 -5.02 0.36
C MET A 48 -2.24 -5.68 1.29
N TYR A 49 -1.39 -4.88 1.95
CA TYR A 49 -0.40 -5.42 2.88
C TYR A 49 -1.05 -6.18 4.05
N MET A 50 -2.17 -5.68 4.59
CA MET A 50 -2.93 -6.40 5.62
C MET A 50 -3.46 -7.75 5.13
N LYS A 51 -3.98 -7.83 3.89
CA LYS A 51 -4.44 -9.10 3.29
C LYS A 51 -3.32 -10.11 3.07
N GLY A 52 -2.10 -9.64 2.82
CA GLY A 52 -0.90 -10.47 2.71
C GLY A 52 -0.17 -10.71 4.03
N ASN A 53 -0.70 -10.26 5.18
CA ASN A 53 -0.04 -10.31 6.49
C ASN A 53 1.33 -9.61 6.55
N TYR A 54 1.57 -8.59 5.73
CA TYR A 54 2.79 -7.79 5.75
C TYR A 54 2.66 -6.61 6.73
N THR A 55 2.73 -6.91 8.02
CA THR A 55 2.49 -5.96 9.12
C THR A 55 3.45 -4.76 9.12
N GLU A 56 4.73 -4.97 8.81
CA GLU A 56 5.71 -3.88 8.75
C GLU A 56 5.39 -2.89 7.61
N LEU A 57 5.05 -3.42 6.43
CA LEU A 57 4.70 -2.60 5.27
C LEU A 57 3.36 -1.87 5.48
N SER A 58 2.39 -2.52 6.11
CA SER A 58 1.11 -1.88 6.43
C SER A 58 1.31 -0.72 7.42
N GLU A 59 2.08 -0.92 8.50
CA GLU A 59 2.32 0.15 9.48
C GLU A 59 3.12 1.31 8.87
N LYS A 60 4.18 1.03 8.09
CA LYS A 60 4.93 2.07 7.36
C LYS A 60 4.02 2.89 6.43
N THR A 61 3.12 2.22 5.71
CA THR A 61 2.17 2.87 4.80
C THR A 61 1.18 3.76 5.57
N LYS A 62 0.69 3.27 6.71
CA LYS A 62 -0.21 4.03 7.61
C LYS A 62 0.48 5.25 8.20
N GLN A 63 1.73 5.14 8.65
CA GLN A 63 2.51 6.27 9.13
C GLN A 63 2.65 7.34 8.05
N ARG A 64 3.01 6.94 6.82
CA ARG A 64 3.11 7.86 5.69
C ARG A 64 1.78 8.57 5.38
N PHE A 65 0.67 7.85 5.42
CA PHE A 65 -0.67 8.43 5.27
C PHE A 65 -0.92 9.51 6.33
N LEU A 66 -0.63 9.21 7.61
CA LEU A 66 -0.85 10.14 8.71
C LEU A 66 0.03 11.39 8.60
N GLU A 67 1.29 11.24 8.21
CA GLU A 67 2.20 12.36 7.96
C GLU A 67 1.66 13.33 6.91
N ILE A 68 1.24 12.81 5.75
CA ILE A 68 0.72 13.63 4.65
C ILE A 68 -0.59 14.29 5.08
N LYS A 69 -1.50 13.53 5.71
CA LYS A 69 -2.76 14.06 6.21
C LYS A 69 -2.54 15.19 7.21
N LYS A 70 -1.60 15.01 8.14
CA LYS A 70 -1.24 16.02 9.13
C LYS A 70 -0.67 17.28 8.46
N LYS A 71 0.29 17.11 7.54
CA LYS A 71 1.01 18.23 6.94
C LYS A 71 0.19 19.07 5.97
N TYR A 72 -0.72 18.46 5.20
CA TYR A 72 -1.41 19.13 4.08
C TYR A 72 -2.93 19.28 4.24
N PHE A 73 -3.52 18.67 5.28
CA PHE A 73 -4.97 18.73 5.52
C PHE A 73 -5.34 19.15 6.95
N GLN A 74 -4.38 19.55 7.79
CA GLN A 74 -4.71 20.26 9.01
C GLN A 74 -5.26 21.64 8.64
N LYS A 75 -6.49 21.92 9.08
CA LYS A 75 -7.11 23.24 9.06
C LYS A 75 -6.59 24.08 10.21
#